data_AF-A0A355DKT0-F1
#
_entry.id   AF-A0A355DKT0-F1
#
_cell.length_a   1.000
_cell.length_b   1.000
_cell.length_c   1.000
_cell.angle_alpha   90.00
_cell.angle_beta   90.00
_cell.angle_gamma   90.00
#
_symmetry.space_group_name_H-M   'P 1'
#
loop_
_entity.id
_entity.type
_entity.pdbx_description
1 polymer ?
#
loop_
_entity_poly.entity_id
_entity_poly.type
_entity_poly.pdbx_seq_one_letter_code
_entity_poly.pdbx_strand_id
1 'polypeptide(L)'
;MSKRETNRNNDEEFSQEDLRILSEESRERDERNGYDLENCTYRGKDQTHQIVEEPYKKHYPWSYVKLEDGSFRFSPRLTSRQPNLPNQRIGMTLPHSMLARGKPVIGAGECETDENGKVISIDNFSGHYKPGEKNLKETKKNMESKGLSTPLTQWILRRFDGKGNVIKEL
;
A
#
# COMPACT_ATOMS: atom_id res chain seq x y z
N MET A 1 20.47 -31.07 8.96
CA MET A 1 19.20 -30.32 8.97
C MET A 1 19.13 -29.51 7.69
N SER A 2 18.12 -29.81 6.87
CA SER A 2 18.00 -29.38 5.47
C SER A 2 17.78 -27.87 5.36
N LYS A 3 18.63 -27.19 4.59
CA LYS A 3 18.38 -25.84 4.10
C LYS A 3 17.28 -25.94 3.05
N ARG A 4 16.05 -25.53 3.37
CA ARG A 4 15.01 -25.30 2.36
C ARG A 4 15.36 -24.01 1.61
N GLU A 5 16.18 -24.14 0.57
CA GLU A 5 16.19 -23.21 -0.55
C GLU A 5 14.87 -23.40 -1.31
N THR A 6 13.86 -22.61 -0.97
CA THR A 6 12.69 -22.47 -1.84
C THR A 6 13.02 -21.44 -2.91
N ASN A 7 13.52 -21.93 -4.04
CA ASN A 7 13.29 -21.31 -5.34
C ASN A 7 11.77 -21.33 -5.59
N ARG A 8 11.04 -20.32 -5.10
CA ARG A 8 9.67 -20.06 -5.52
C ARG A 8 9.73 -19.30 -6.83
N ASN A 9 9.02 -19.79 -7.84
CA ASN A 9 8.78 -19.01 -9.04
C ASN A 9 8.03 -17.73 -8.60
N ASN A 10 8.57 -16.55 -8.91
CA ASN A 10 8.11 -15.24 -8.44
C ASN A 10 6.74 -14.79 -9.01
N ASP A 11 5.96 -15.71 -9.56
CA ASP A 11 4.55 -15.51 -9.92
C ASP A 11 3.60 -16.21 -8.90
N GLU A 12 4.16 -16.82 -7.84
CA GLU A 12 3.36 -17.45 -6.77
C GLU A 12 2.53 -16.41 -6.01
N GLU A 13 1.23 -16.67 -5.99
CA GLU A 13 0.23 -15.89 -5.27
C GLU A 13 0.52 -15.89 -3.77
N PHE A 14 0.37 -14.74 -3.13
CA PHE A 14 0.21 -14.72 -1.69
C PHE A 14 -1.13 -15.39 -1.38
N SER A 15 -1.09 -16.51 -0.65
CA SER A 15 -2.30 -17.12 -0.12
C SER A 15 -2.96 -16.18 0.88
N GLN A 16 -4.24 -16.40 1.17
CA GLN A 16 -4.94 -15.67 2.23
C GLN A 16 -4.22 -15.78 3.59
N GLU A 17 -3.60 -16.93 3.84
CA GLU A 17 -2.78 -17.13 5.03
C GLU A 17 -1.51 -16.28 5.01
N ASP A 18 -0.83 -16.16 3.87
CA ASP A 18 0.36 -15.31 3.77
C ASP A 18 0.01 -13.83 3.96
N LEU A 19 -1.12 -13.36 3.41
CA LEU A 19 -1.59 -11.99 3.62
C LEU A 19 -1.91 -11.72 5.10
N ARG A 20 -2.54 -12.68 5.76
CA ARG A 20 -2.83 -12.61 7.19
C ARG A 20 -1.56 -12.53 8.02
N ILE A 21 -0.58 -13.39 7.78
CA ILE A 21 0.71 -13.40 8.48
C ILE A 21 1.42 -12.04 8.32
N LEU A 22 1.50 -11.51 7.09
CA LEU A 22 2.12 -10.20 6.83
C LEU A 22 1.41 -9.06 7.57
N SER A 23 0.08 -9.12 7.66
CA SER A 23 -0.71 -8.16 8.42
C SER A 23 -0.47 -8.29 9.92
N GLU A 24 -0.39 -9.50 10.47
CA GLU A 24 -0.09 -9.75 11.89
C GLU A 24 1.32 -9.28 12.28
N GLU A 25 2.35 -9.61 11.50
CA GLU A 25 3.73 -9.13 11.75
C GLU A 25 3.83 -7.60 11.74
N SER A 26 3.11 -6.97 10.81
CA SER A 26 3.06 -5.52 10.70
C SER A 26 2.31 -4.88 11.86
N ARG A 27 1.24 -5.53 12.31
CA ARG A 27 0.46 -5.14 13.48
C ARG A 27 1.35 -5.09 14.72
N GLU A 28 2.04 -6.18 15.02
CA GLU A 28 2.94 -6.28 16.19
C GLU A 28 4.06 -5.24 16.13
N ARG A 29 4.63 -5.01 14.93
CA ARG A 29 5.66 -3.99 14.73
C ARG A 29 5.12 -2.58 15.01
N ASP A 30 3.92 -2.27 14.54
CA ASP A 30 3.33 -0.94 14.67
C ASP A 30 2.91 -0.67 16.12
N GLU A 31 2.30 -1.65 16.79
CA GLU A 31 1.98 -1.61 18.23
C GLU A 31 3.23 -1.38 19.07
N ARG A 32 4.32 -2.14 18.80
CA ARG A 32 5.61 -1.94 19.47
C ARG A 32 6.20 -0.54 19.26
N ASN A 33 5.89 0.10 18.14
CA ASN A 33 6.32 1.47 17.84
C ASN A 33 5.41 2.55 18.45
N GLY A 34 4.34 2.15 19.15
CA GLY A 34 3.38 3.02 19.82
C GLY A 34 2.16 3.39 18.97
N TYR A 35 1.82 2.58 17.95
CA TYR A 35 0.56 2.75 17.22
C TYR A 35 -0.57 1.96 17.87
N ASP A 36 -1.66 2.63 18.19
CA ASP A 36 -2.91 2.03 18.61
C ASP A 36 -3.85 1.93 17.41
N LEU A 37 -4.11 0.71 16.97
CA LEU A 37 -4.92 0.42 15.78
C LEU A 37 -6.40 0.65 15.99
N GLU A 38 -6.88 0.40 17.21
CA GLU A 38 -8.27 0.55 17.60
C GLU A 38 -8.64 2.02 17.60
N ASN A 39 -7.83 2.83 18.28
CA ASN A 39 -8.05 4.27 18.41
C ASN A 39 -7.41 5.08 17.26
N CYS A 40 -6.67 4.43 16.35
CA CYS A 40 -5.94 5.08 15.26
C CYS A 40 -5.01 6.21 15.76
N THR A 41 -4.32 5.97 16.87
CA THR A 41 -3.38 6.95 17.45
C THR A 41 -1.94 6.49 17.31
N TYR A 42 -1.02 7.41 17.05
CA TYR A 42 0.42 7.14 17.11
C TYR A 42 1.03 7.94 18.25
N ARG A 43 1.54 7.23 19.26
CA ARG A 43 2.09 7.83 20.50
C ARG A 43 1.10 8.82 21.14
N GLY A 44 -0.17 8.43 21.20
CA GLY A 44 -1.27 9.22 21.76
C GLY A 44 -1.80 10.34 20.86
N LYS A 45 -1.32 10.48 19.62
CA LYS A 45 -1.81 11.49 18.66
C LYS A 45 -2.73 10.85 17.64
N ASP A 46 -3.95 11.37 17.52
CA ASP A 46 -4.93 10.94 16.52
C ASP A 46 -4.39 11.09 15.08
N GLN A 47 -4.50 10.02 14.29
CA GLN A 47 -4.11 9.95 12.88
C GLN A 47 -5.32 9.79 11.93
N THR A 48 -6.55 9.72 12.43
CA THR A 48 -7.76 9.46 11.63
C THR A 48 -7.93 10.44 10.47
N HIS A 49 -7.60 11.71 10.69
CA HIS A 49 -7.64 12.78 9.67
C HIS A 49 -6.74 12.53 8.46
N GLN A 50 -5.79 11.61 8.55
CA GLN A 50 -4.90 11.24 7.44
C GLN A 50 -5.48 10.11 6.58
N ILE A 51 -6.54 9.44 7.04
CA ILE A 51 -7.15 8.30 6.36
C ILE A 51 -8.45 8.74 5.70
N VAL A 52 -8.51 8.62 4.38
CA VAL A 52 -9.72 8.92 3.60
C VAL A 52 -10.09 7.74 2.71
N GLU A 53 -11.37 7.68 2.32
CA GLU A 53 -11.88 6.63 1.43
C GLU A 53 -11.62 6.94 -0.03
N GLU A 54 -11.46 8.22 -0.37
CA GLU A 54 -11.18 8.69 -1.72
C GLU A 54 -10.17 9.85 -1.70
N PRO A 55 -9.26 9.94 -2.69
CA PRO A 55 -8.39 11.09 -2.86
C PRO A 55 -9.19 12.39 -3.09
N TYR A 56 -8.87 13.44 -2.34
CA TYR A 56 -9.56 14.75 -2.45
C TYR A 56 -8.65 15.91 -2.86
N LYS A 57 -7.35 15.81 -2.59
CA LYS A 57 -6.32 16.76 -3.03
C LYS A 57 -5.95 16.50 -4.49
N LYS A 58 -6.12 17.54 -5.31
CA LYS A 58 -5.81 17.59 -6.74
C LYS A 58 -4.30 17.60 -6.98
N HIS A 59 -3.83 16.96 -8.04
CA HIS A 59 -2.39 16.91 -8.41
C HIS A 59 -1.49 16.48 -7.25
N TYR A 60 -1.96 15.52 -6.46
CA TYR A 60 -1.31 15.15 -5.20
C TYR A 60 -0.94 13.67 -5.19
N PRO A 61 0.23 13.31 -4.60
CA PRO A 61 0.60 11.92 -4.38
C PRO A 61 -0.08 11.33 -3.14
N TRP A 62 -0.44 10.06 -3.23
CA TRP A 62 -1.17 9.30 -2.22
C TRP A 62 -0.51 7.95 -1.97
N SER A 63 -0.57 7.48 -0.73
CA SER A 63 -0.45 6.05 -0.42
C SER A 63 -1.84 5.47 -0.42
N TYR A 64 -2.00 4.27 -0.97
CA TYR A 64 -3.27 3.55 -0.93
C TYR A 64 -3.10 2.13 -0.40
N VAL A 65 -4.15 1.60 0.20
CA VAL A 65 -4.36 0.16 0.41
C VAL A 65 -5.75 -0.23 -0.06
N LYS A 66 -5.85 -1.45 -0.57
CA LYS A 66 -7.08 -2.17 -0.88
C LYS A 66 -7.20 -3.32 0.11
N LEU A 67 -8.29 -3.32 0.88
CA LEU A 67 -8.59 -4.35 1.85
C LEU A 67 -9.31 -5.54 1.17
N GLU A 68 -9.37 -6.68 1.85
CA GLU A 68 -10.07 -7.88 1.36
C GLU A 68 -11.56 -7.65 1.05
N ASP A 69 -12.21 -6.73 1.76
CA ASP A 69 -13.61 -6.35 1.51
C ASP A 69 -13.78 -5.46 0.25
N GLY A 70 -12.70 -5.18 -0.48
CA GLY A 70 -12.68 -4.33 -1.67
C GLY A 70 -12.76 -2.83 -1.38
N SER A 71 -12.77 -2.43 -0.11
CA SER A 71 -12.66 -1.01 0.27
C SER A 71 -11.24 -0.49 0.07
N PHE A 72 -11.14 0.81 -0.16
CA PHE A 72 -9.87 1.51 -0.29
C PHE A 72 -9.68 2.45 0.90
N ARG A 73 -8.41 2.63 1.27
CA ARG A 73 -7.98 3.66 2.20
C ARG A 73 -6.82 4.41 1.56
N PHE A 74 -6.84 5.72 1.66
CA PHE A 74 -5.82 6.61 1.11
C PHE A 74 -5.25 7.49 2.21
N SER A 75 -3.97 7.82 2.09
CA SER A 75 -3.31 8.85 2.90
C SER A 75 -2.53 9.79 1.99
N PRO A 76 -2.66 11.13 2.17
CA PRO A 76 -1.81 12.08 1.46
C PRO A 76 -0.33 11.77 1.72
N ARG A 77 0.51 11.98 0.71
CA ARG A 77 1.96 11.90 0.86
C ARG A 77 2.62 13.25 0.73
N LEU A 78 3.75 13.43 1.43
CA LEU A 78 4.57 14.62 1.23
C LEU A 78 5.21 14.57 -0.16
N THR A 79 5.06 15.65 -0.92
CA THR A 79 5.68 15.85 -2.23
C THR A 79 7.20 16.03 -2.15
N SER A 80 7.75 16.35 -0.96
CA SER A 80 9.18 16.55 -0.73
C SER A 80 9.96 15.24 -0.53
N ARG A 81 9.58 14.15 -1.20
CA ARG A 81 10.36 12.90 -1.16
C ARG A 81 11.69 13.18 -1.87
N GLN A 82 12.76 13.34 -1.11
CA GLN A 82 14.09 13.28 -1.72
C GLN A 82 14.31 11.83 -2.15
N PRO A 83 14.48 11.55 -3.45
CA PRO A 83 14.82 10.20 -3.88
C PRO A 83 16.10 9.79 -3.14
N ASN A 84 16.09 8.60 -2.53
CA ASN A 84 17.22 7.95 -1.83
C ASN A 84 17.40 8.13 -0.31
N LEU A 85 16.41 8.64 0.45
CA LEU A 85 16.46 8.55 1.92
C LEU A 85 15.57 7.41 2.46
N PRO A 86 16.13 6.23 2.81
CA PRO A 86 15.37 5.22 3.54
C PRO A 86 14.94 5.80 4.89
N ASN A 87 13.68 5.56 5.28
CA ASN A 87 13.08 6.02 6.55
C ASN A 87 12.74 7.51 6.68
N GLN A 88 12.35 8.22 5.61
CA GLN A 88 11.64 9.49 5.76
C GLN A 88 10.21 9.28 6.32
N ARG A 89 10.12 8.90 7.61
CA ARG A 89 8.91 8.95 8.43
C ARG A 89 8.64 10.41 8.83
N ILE A 90 8.44 11.29 7.86
CA ILE A 90 8.14 12.69 8.14
C ILE A 90 6.63 12.82 8.27
N GLY A 91 6.15 12.78 9.52
CA GLY A 91 4.92 13.36 10.08
C GLY A 91 3.53 13.17 9.44
N MET A 92 3.41 13.05 8.12
CA MET A 92 2.14 13.13 7.38
C MET A 92 1.88 11.94 6.45
N THR A 93 2.89 11.11 6.14
CA THR A 93 2.67 9.88 5.37
C THR A 93 2.44 8.73 6.34
N LEU A 94 1.20 8.24 6.39
CA LEU A 94 0.86 7.07 7.18
C LEU A 94 1.39 5.81 6.47
N PRO A 95 2.21 4.96 7.14
CA PRO A 95 2.65 3.69 6.58
C PRO A 95 1.47 2.80 6.17
N HIS A 96 1.62 1.99 5.13
CA HIS A 96 0.53 1.13 4.62
C HIS A 96 -0.08 0.22 5.70
N SER A 97 0.71 -0.29 6.65
CA SER A 97 0.19 -1.14 7.74
C SER A 97 -0.72 -0.39 8.70
N MET A 98 -0.35 0.85 9.04
CA MET A 98 -1.19 1.74 9.84
C MET A 98 -2.43 2.19 9.06
N LEU A 99 -2.27 2.48 7.77
CA LEU A 99 -3.37 2.84 6.87
C LEU A 99 -4.39 1.69 6.74
N ALA A 100 -3.92 0.45 6.69
CA ALA A 100 -4.75 -0.75 6.70
C ALA A 100 -5.37 -1.07 8.07
N ARG A 101 -4.88 -0.42 9.15
CA ARG A 101 -5.26 -0.68 10.53
C ARG A 101 -5.14 -2.16 10.91
N GLY A 102 -4.05 -2.79 10.47
CA GLY A 102 -3.77 -4.20 10.75
C GLY A 102 -4.68 -5.21 10.04
N LYS A 103 -5.56 -4.74 9.14
CA LYS A 103 -6.40 -5.63 8.32
C LYS A 103 -5.58 -6.29 7.20
N PRO A 104 -6.02 -7.45 6.68
CA PRO A 104 -5.46 -8.03 5.47
C PRO A 104 -5.54 -7.08 4.28
N VAL A 105 -4.46 -7.04 3.48
CA VAL A 105 -4.29 -6.12 2.36
C VAL A 105 -4.04 -6.90 1.09
N ILE A 106 -4.96 -6.77 0.13
CA ILE A 106 -4.84 -7.41 -1.18
C ILE A 106 -4.22 -6.49 -2.23
N GLY A 107 -4.07 -5.19 -1.96
CA GLY A 107 -3.37 -4.26 -2.85
C GLY A 107 -2.82 -3.08 -2.07
N ALA A 108 -1.62 -2.62 -2.40
CA ALA A 108 -1.02 -1.46 -1.76
C ALA A 108 0.03 -0.86 -2.66
N GLY A 109 0.18 0.46 -2.58
CA GLY A 109 1.18 1.18 -3.34
C GLY A 109 1.02 2.68 -3.22
N GLU A 110 1.47 3.37 -4.26
CA GLU A 110 1.40 4.81 -4.39
C GLU A 110 0.58 5.17 -5.63
N CYS A 111 -0.13 6.30 -5.59
CA CYS A 111 -0.85 6.82 -6.76
C CYS A 111 -0.84 8.35 -6.80
N GLU A 112 -1.08 8.92 -7.97
CA GLU A 112 -1.25 10.36 -8.17
C GLU A 112 -2.60 10.64 -8.81
N THR A 113 -3.08 11.87 -8.62
CA THR A 113 -4.42 12.30 -9.03
C THR A 113 -4.38 13.49 -9.97
N ASP A 114 -5.41 13.64 -10.81
CA ASP A 114 -5.63 14.81 -11.65
C ASP A 114 -6.33 15.97 -10.91
N GLU A 115 -6.74 16.99 -11.66
CA GLU A 115 -7.49 18.15 -11.19
C GLU A 115 -8.91 17.83 -10.71
N ASN A 116 -9.41 16.62 -10.99
CA ASN A 116 -10.72 16.12 -10.58
C ASN A 116 -10.62 15.09 -9.46
N GLY A 117 -9.42 14.85 -8.93
CA GLY A 117 -9.15 13.84 -7.90
C GLY A 117 -9.17 12.40 -8.44
N LYS A 118 -9.19 12.20 -9.76
CA LYS A 118 -9.13 10.88 -10.38
C LYS A 118 -7.69 10.40 -10.46
N VAL A 119 -7.48 9.12 -10.15
CA VAL A 119 -6.16 8.49 -10.22
C VAL A 119 -5.68 8.49 -11.67
N ILE A 120 -4.49 9.01 -11.91
CA ILE A 120 -3.83 9.08 -13.23
C ILE A 120 -2.58 8.23 -13.33
N SER A 121 -1.92 7.96 -12.21
CA SER A 121 -0.80 7.02 -12.10
C SER A 121 -0.95 6.22 -10.82
N ILE A 122 -0.63 4.94 -10.87
CA ILE A 122 -0.67 4.04 -9.73
C ILE A 122 0.35 2.94 -9.87
N ASP A 123 0.97 2.58 -8.75
CA ASP A 123 1.90 1.49 -8.66
C ASP A 123 1.54 0.50 -7.55
N ASN A 124 2.30 -0.59 -7.46
CA ASN A 124 2.25 -1.55 -6.37
C ASN A 124 3.44 -1.42 -5.40
N PHE A 125 4.06 -0.22 -5.32
CA PHE A 125 5.20 0.03 -4.45
C PHE A 125 4.76 0.18 -2.99
N SER A 126 4.67 -0.96 -2.31
CA SER A 126 4.37 -1.02 -0.89
C SER A 126 5.39 -1.88 -0.17
N GLY A 127 5.88 -1.40 0.98
CA GLY A 127 7.05 -1.95 1.66
C GLY A 127 6.99 -3.47 1.87
N HIS A 128 6.24 -3.93 2.87
CA HIS A 128 6.10 -5.36 3.15
C HIS A 128 4.91 -6.00 2.42
N TYR A 129 3.90 -5.22 2.04
CA TYR A 129 2.81 -5.71 1.19
C TYR A 129 3.33 -5.76 -0.24
N LYS A 130 3.58 -6.95 -0.77
CA LYS A 130 4.08 -7.15 -2.14
C LYS A 130 2.98 -7.74 -3.04
N PRO A 131 1.92 -6.98 -3.35
CA PRO A 131 0.81 -7.51 -4.14
C PRO A 131 1.32 -7.86 -5.55
N GLY A 132 0.98 -9.06 -6.00
CA GLY A 132 1.36 -9.58 -7.31
C GLY A 132 0.51 -9.02 -8.45
N GLU A 133 0.74 -9.54 -9.66
CA GLU A 133 0.05 -9.08 -10.87
C GLU A 133 -1.48 -9.26 -10.80
N LYS A 134 -1.96 -10.37 -10.25
CA LYS A 134 -3.41 -10.63 -10.11
C LYS A 134 -4.07 -9.62 -9.16
N ASN A 135 -3.44 -9.39 -8.02
CA ASN A 135 -3.84 -8.38 -7.04
C ASN A 135 -3.93 -6.98 -7.68
N LEU A 136 -2.95 -6.61 -8.51
CA LEU A 136 -2.97 -5.33 -9.22
C LEU A 136 -4.11 -5.27 -10.25
N LYS A 137 -4.33 -6.34 -11.04
CA LYS A 137 -5.46 -6.43 -11.98
C LYS A 137 -6.80 -6.32 -11.28
N GLU A 138 -6.95 -6.96 -10.12
CA GLU A 138 -8.17 -6.87 -9.32
C GLU A 138 -8.35 -5.47 -8.72
N THR A 139 -7.27 -4.86 -8.25
CA THR A 139 -7.23 -3.47 -7.77
C THR A 139 -7.67 -2.52 -8.87
N LYS A 140 -7.16 -2.70 -10.10
CA LYS A 140 -7.57 -1.95 -11.29
C LYS A 140 -9.06 -2.03 -11.55
N LYS A 141 -9.59 -3.25 -11.67
CA LYS A 141 -11.02 -3.47 -11.91
C LYS A 141 -11.90 -2.79 -10.84
N ASN A 142 -11.47 -2.85 -9.57
CA ASN A 142 -12.19 -2.24 -8.46
C ASN A 142 -12.15 -0.70 -8.54
N MET A 143 -10.98 -0.09 -8.77
CA MET A 143 -10.86 1.36 -8.92
C MET A 143 -11.68 1.89 -10.10
N GLU A 144 -11.65 1.19 -11.25
CA GLU A 144 -12.46 1.54 -12.42
C GLU A 144 -13.96 1.43 -12.11
N SER A 145 -14.40 0.34 -11.46
CA SER A 145 -15.81 0.14 -11.10
C SER A 145 -16.35 1.19 -10.13
N LYS A 146 -15.48 1.75 -9.28
CA LYS A 146 -15.81 2.82 -8.34
C LYS A 146 -15.64 4.21 -8.96
N GLY A 147 -15.20 4.30 -10.22
CA GLY A 147 -14.92 5.56 -10.89
C GLY A 147 -13.76 6.34 -10.26
N LEU A 148 -12.85 5.68 -9.53
CA LEU A 148 -11.69 6.33 -8.90
C LEU A 148 -10.57 6.62 -9.90
N SER A 149 -10.52 5.86 -11.00
CA SER A 149 -9.52 6.00 -12.06
C SER A 149 -10.16 6.37 -13.39
N THR A 150 -9.33 6.73 -14.36
CA THR A 150 -9.75 6.98 -15.75
C THR A 150 -9.26 5.85 -16.66
N PRO A 151 -9.80 5.70 -17.89
CA PRO A 151 -9.27 4.75 -18.86
C PRO A 151 -7.80 5.02 -19.25
N LEU A 152 -7.30 6.24 -19.01
CA LEU A 152 -5.94 6.66 -19.31
C LEU A 152 -4.96 6.48 -18.14
N THR A 153 -5.44 5.99 -16.99
CA THR A 153 -4.61 5.77 -15.81
C THR A 153 -3.45 4.84 -16.14
N GLN A 154 -2.24 5.27 -15.81
CA GLN A 154 -1.03 4.47 -15.94
C GLN A 154 -0.92 3.49 -14.78
N TRP A 155 -0.84 2.20 -15.08
CA TRP A 155 -0.70 1.13 -14.11
C TRP A 155 0.73 0.59 -14.16
N ILE A 156 1.49 0.84 -13.12
CA ILE A 156 2.90 0.50 -13.04
C ILE A 156 3.07 -0.74 -12.16
N LEU A 157 3.42 -1.87 -12.77
CA LEU A 157 3.67 -3.09 -12.03
C LEU A 157 5.17 -3.22 -11.73
N ARG A 158 5.53 -3.16 -10.45
CA ARG A 158 6.88 -3.41 -9.97
C ARG A 158 6.99 -4.80 -9.37
N ARG A 159 7.96 -5.58 -9.84
CA ARG A 159 8.33 -6.87 -9.25
C ARG A 159 9.39 -6.63 -8.18
N PHE A 160 9.20 -7.23 -7.01
CA PHE A 160 10.12 -7.10 -5.88
C PHE A 160 10.91 -8.38 -5.65
N ASP A 161 12.17 -8.27 -5.25
CA ASP A 161 12.93 -9.40 -4.75
C ASP A 161 12.44 -9.82 -3.34
N GLY A 162 12.94 -10.94 -2.84
CA GLY A 162 12.68 -11.40 -1.46
C GLY A 162 13.07 -10.38 -0.39
N LYS A 163 13.87 -9.36 -0.72
CA LYS A 163 14.34 -8.28 0.16
C LYS A 163 13.58 -6.96 0.01
N GLY A 164 12.67 -6.85 -0.96
CA GLY A 164 11.86 -5.64 -1.22
C GLY A 164 12.45 -4.66 -2.23
N ASN A 165 13.50 -5.03 -2.97
CA ASN A 165 14.05 -4.20 -4.05
C ASN A 165 13.30 -4.43 -5.36
N VAL A 166 13.10 -3.37 -6.15
CA VAL A 166 12.47 -3.47 -7.48
C VAL A 166 13.44 -4.19 -8.44
N ILE A 167 13.00 -5.32 -9.00
CA ILE A 167 13.74 -6.09 -10.01
C ILE A 167 13.32 -5.68 -11.43
N LYS A 168 12.04 -5.33 -11.64
CA LYS A 168 11.48 -5.02 -12.95
C LYS A 168 10.24 -4.15 -12.85
N GLU A 169 10.14 -3.16 -13.73
CA GLU A 169 8.90 -2.44 -14.05
C GLU A 169 8.31 -3.04 -15.33
N LEU A 170 7.02 -3.36 -15.31
CA LEU A 170 6.28 -3.97 -16.43
C LEU A 170 5.22 -3.01 -16.96
#